data_AF-A0A2E4PP27-F1
#
_entry.id   AF-A0A2E4PP27-F1
#
_cell.length_a   1.000
_cell.length_b   1.000
_cell.length_c   1.000
_cell.angle_alpha   90.00
_cell.angle_beta   90.00
_cell.angle_gamma   90.00
#
_symmetry.space_group_name_H-M   'P 1'
#
loop_
_entity.id
_entity.type
_entity.pdbx_description
1 polymer ?
#
loop_
_entity_poly.entity_id
_entity_poly.type
_entity_poly.pdbx_seq_one_letter_code
_entity_poly.pdbx_strand_id
1 'polypeptide(L)'
;MKKISFWFILLAWSFSFSQDADTTENTGDNFSLEGALALFKKASNIEEFEKLLNEEQNNVTNLDLNGDGEIDYIVVNAIQENDTHVLVLSTYLNETEKQDIATIGIEKTGNEEALLQIEGDEDLYAANTIAEPIDIEEKATKTGHGPNSFNIETVAVVVNVWFWPSVRYLYTPGYVVWKSPYRWRVYPKWWKPWKPYRHTVFYTKTTPHRVYYTRTPTRRVVVARKVYTPRRSRSTVVVHTRRGTTVVHKNKRGKTTVVRTKKRARR
;
A
#
# COMPACT_ATOMS: atom_id res chain seq x y z
N MET A 1 75.46 -5.26 -10.75
CA MET A 1 74.35 -6.13 -10.31
C MET A 1 73.14 -5.27 -9.96
N LYS A 2 71.93 -5.84 -10.14
CA LYS A 2 70.57 -5.26 -9.93
C LYS A 2 69.95 -4.61 -11.17
N LYS A 3 69.24 -5.44 -11.96
CA LYS A 3 68.21 -5.01 -12.91
C LYS A 3 66.94 -4.73 -12.10
N ILE A 4 66.39 -3.52 -12.17
CA ILE A 4 65.12 -3.16 -11.54
C ILE A 4 64.03 -3.44 -12.57
N SER A 5 63.24 -4.48 -12.33
CA SER A 5 62.07 -4.83 -13.13
C SER A 5 60.88 -4.03 -12.60
N PHE A 6 60.32 -3.15 -13.43
CA PHE A 6 59.11 -2.40 -13.12
C PHE A 6 57.90 -3.23 -13.56
N TRP A 7 57.17 -3.80 -12.60
CA TRP A 7 55.90 -4.48 -12.84
C TRP A 7 54.78 -3.43 -12.96
N PHE A 8 54.24 -3.26 -14.16
CA PHE A 8 53.02 -2.47 -14.38
C PHE A 8 51.80 -3.28 -13.90
N ILE A 9 51.21 -2.89 -12.77
CA ILE A 9 49.92 -3.41 -12.33
C ILE A 9 48.83 -2.66 -13.11
N LEU A 10 48.23 -3.35 -14.09
CA LEU A 10 47.01 -2.92 -14.76
C LEU A 10 45.83 -3.07 -13.79
N LEU A 11 45.40 -1.96 -13.20
CA LEU A 11 44.20 -1.90 -12.37
C LEU A 11 42.97 -1.92 -13.29
N ALA A 12 42.40 -3.10 -13.53
CA ALA A 12 41.15 -3.25 -14.25
C ALA A 12 40.01 -2.66 -13.41
N TRP A 13 39.47 -1.52 -13.85
CA TRP A 13 38.20 -1.00 -13.33
C TRP A 13 37.06 -1.89 -13.82
N SER A 14 36.63 -2.83 -12.99
CA SER A 14 35.36 -3.52 -13.18
C SER A 14 34.23 -2.52 -12.98
N PHE A 15 33.72 -1.94 -14.07
CA PHE A 15 32.41 -1.30 -14.06
C PHE A 15 31.35 -2.40 -13.93
N SER A 16 30.90 -2.65 -12.71
CA SER A 16 29.70 -3.43 -12.47
C SER A 16 28.50 -2.62 -12.98
N PHE A 17 28.01 -2.97 -14.17
CA PHE A 17 26.66 -2.56 -14.57
C PHE A 17 25.67 -3.33 -13.68
N SER A 18 25.00 -2.61 -12.78
CA SER A 18 23.82 -3.15 -12.10
C SER A 18 22.79 -3.51 -13.17
N GLN A 19 22.46 -4.78 -13.30
CA GLN A 19 21.28 -5.22 -14.03
C GLN A 19 20.07 -4.83 -13.18
N ASP A 20 19.47 -3.68 -13.47
CA ASP A 20 18.13 -3.36 -12.98
C ASP A 20 17.18 -4.42 -13.53
N ALA A 21 16.85 -5.39 -12.68
CA ALA A 21 15.90 -6.44 -12.98
C ALA A 21 14.58 -5.79 -13.46
N ASP A 22 14.06 -6.34 -14.54
CA ASP A 22 12.87 -5.90 -15.26
C ASP A 22 11.60 -6.16 -14.43
N THR A 23 11.45 -5.47 -13.29
CA THR A 23 10.16 -5.40 -12.61
C THR A 23 9.29 -4.50 -13.47
N THR A 24 8.22 -5.06 -14.04
CA THR A 24 7.07 -4.27 -14.49
C THR A 24 6.72 -3.37 -13.32
N GLU A 25 7.07 -2.08 -13.42
CA GLU A 25 6.97 -1.12 -12.33
C GLU A 25 5.49 -1.06 -11.94
N ASN A 26 5.17 -1.67 -10.80
CA ASN A 26 3.80 -1.81 -10.35
C ASN A 26 3.39 -0.43 -9.84
N THR A 27 2.40 0.22 -10.45
CA THR A 27 2.04 1.59 -10.05
C THR A 27 1.59 1.66 -8.59
N GLY A 28 1.16 0.54 -8.01
CA GLY A 28 0.88 0.39 -6.59
C GLY A 28 2.08 0.65 -5.67
N ASP A 29 3.32 0.52 -6.14
CA ASP A 29 4.51 0.84 -5.34
C ASP A 29 4.61 2.33 -5.00
N ASN A 30 3.78 3.18 -5.63
CA ASN A 30 3.60 4.60 -5.28
C ASN A 30 2.53 4.83 -4.19
N PHE A 31 2.02 3.80 -3.53
CA PHE A 31 1.18 3.94 -2.34
C PHE A 31 1.58 2.91 -1.28
N SER A 32 1.81 3.36 -0.05
CA SER A 32 2.24 2.47 1.03
C SER A 32 1.04 1.88 1.75
N LEU A 33 0.81 0.57 1.58
CA LEU A 33 -0.23 -0.13 2.34
C LEU A 33 0.06 -0.08 3.85
N GLU A 34 1.33 -0.26 4.23
CA GLU A 34 1.81 -0.18 5.61
C GLU A 34 1.63 1.22 6.21
N GLY A 35 1.99 2.26 5.45
CA GLY A 35 1.79 3.65 5.84
C GLY A 35 0.31 3.99 6.02
N ALA A 36 -0.56 3.47 5.14
CA ALA A 36 -2.00 3.63 5.27
C ALA A 36 -2.54 3.01 6.56
N LEU A 37 -2.06 1.82 6.96
CA LEU A 37 -2.41 1.23 8.26
C LEU A 37 -1.89 2.05 9.44
N ALA A 38 -0.68 2.61 9.33
CA ALA A 38 -0.11 3.48 10.35
C ALA A 38 -0.95 4.75 10.58
N LEU A 39 -1.45 5.36 9.50
CA LEU A 39 -2.37 6.49 9.59
C LEU A 39 -3.75 6.07 10.10
N PHE A 40 -4.26 4.93 9.65
CA PHE A 40 -5.54 4.41 10.11
C PHE A 40 -5.53 4.15 11.62
N LYS A 41 -4.46 3.58 12.17
CA LYS A 41 -4.26 3.39 13.61
C LYS A 41 -4.31 4.70 14.40
N LYS A 42 -3.85 5.81 13.82
CA LYS A 42 -3.79 7.14 14.46
C LYS A 42 -5.10 7.92 14.36
N ALA A 43 -5.83 7.74 13.27
CA ALA A 43 -7.05 8.50 12.99
C ALA A 43 -8.15 8.20 14.02
N SER A 44 -8.89 9.24 14.42
CA SER A 44 -10.03 9.12 15.34
C SER A 44 -11.30 8.65 14.65
N ASN A 45 -11.41 8.87 13.34
CA ASN A 45 -12.55 8.49 12.49
C ASN A 45 -12.13 8.39 11.01
N ILE A 46 -13.07 8.04 10.13
CA ILE A 46 -12.78 7.79 8.71
C ILE A 46 -12.53 9.08 7.92
N GLU A 47 -13.16 10.20 8.30
CA GLU A 47 -12.90 11.51 7.68
C GLU A 47 -11.47 11.98 7.95
N GLU A 48 -11.03 11.88 9.21
CA GLU A 48 -9.66 12.20 9.59
C GLU A 48 -8.65 11.27 8.91
N PHE A 49 -8.97 9.97 8.79
CA PHE A 49 -8.14 9.03 8.06
C PHE A 49 -7.99 9.43 6.58
N GLU A 50 -9.08 9.81 5.92
CA GLU A 50 -9.05 10.31 4.54
C GLU A 50 -8.21 11.58 4.42
N LYS A 51 -8.32 12.50 5.38
CA LYS A 51 -7.49 13.70 5.42
C LYS A 51 -6.00 13.34 5.54
N LEU A 52 -5.64 12.48 6.50
CA LEU A 52 -4.25 12.06 6.74
C LEU A 52 -3.64 11.37 5.51
N LEU A 53 -4.41 10.57 4.77
CA LEU A 53 -3.93 9.94 3.53
C LEU A 53 -3.49 10.96 2.47
N ASN A 54 -4.14 12.13 2.44
CA ASN A 54 -3.97 13.17 1.43
C ASN A 54 -3.09 14.34 1.91
N GLU A 55 -2.38 14.16 3.02
CA GLU A 55 -1.45 15.13 3.56
C GLU A 55 -0.01 14.80 3.14
N GLU A 56 0.66 15.73 2.45
CA GLU A 56 2.01 15.55 1.90
C GLU A 56 3.02 15.09 2.98
N GLN A 57 2.94 15.67 4.18
CA GLN A 57 3.85 15.38 5.28
C GLN A 57 3.82 13.91 5.75
N ASN A 58 2.74 13.17 5.47
CA ASN A 58 2.59 11.81 5.94
C ASN A 58 3.32 10.79 5.05
N ASN A 59 3.74 11.19 3.84
CA ASN A 59 4.55 10.38 2.93
C ASN A 59 3.97 8.98 2.62
N VAL A 60 2.64 8.84 2.61
CA VAL A 60 1.95 7.56 2.36
C VAL A 60 1.57 7.36 0.89
N THR A 61 1.32 8.45 0.17
CA THR A 61 0.94 8.43 -1.24
C THR A 61 1.96 9.18 -2.10
N ASN A 62 2.20 8.63 -3.28
CA ASN A 62 2.95 9.18 -4.40
C ASN A 62 2.22 8.92 -5.72
N LEU A 63 0.91 8.67 -5.66
CA LEU A 63 0.09 8.25 -6.79
C LEU A 63 -0.23 9.41 -7.73
N ASP A 64 0.05 9.19 -9.00
CA ASP A 64 -0.36 10.01 -10.15
C ASP A 64 -0.80 9.02 -11.24
N LEU A 65 -2.01 8.48 -11.08
CA LEU A 65 -2.62 7.50 -11.98
C LEU A 65 -3.25 8.15 -13.20
N ASN A 66 -3.66 9.42 -13.09
CA ASN A 66 -4.20 10.18 -14.22
C ASN A 66 -3.09 10.74 -15.14
N GLY A 67 -1.84 10.81 -14.66
CA GLY A 67 -0.65 11.21 -15.41
C GLY A 67 -0.51 12.71 -15.64
N ASP A 68 -1.14 13.56 -14.80
CA ASP A 68 -1.09 15.02 -14.95
C ASP A 68 0.14 15.66 -14.27
N GLY A 69 0.96 14.87 -13.58
CA GLY A 69 2.16 15.32 -12.89
C GLY A 69 1.90 15.87 -11.48
N GLU A 70 0.66 15.76 -11.01
CA GLU A 70 0.21 16.10 -9.67
C GLU A 70 -0.31 14.84 -8.96
N ILE A 71 -0.28 14.86 -7.62
CA ILE A 71 -0.77 13.73 -6.83
C ILE A 71 -2.29 13.67 -6.88
N ASP A 72 -2.80 12.46 -7.11
CA ASP A 72 -4.22 12.14 -7.09
C ASP A 72 -4.79 12.19 -5.66
N TYR A 73 -5.98 12.79 -5.52
CA TYR A 73 -6.73 12.76 -4.26
C TYR A 73 -7.36 11.39 -4.02
N ILE A 74 -7.05 10.78 -2.88
CA ILE A 74 -7.59 9.48 -2.45
C ILE A 74 -8.88 9.70 -1.67
N VAL A 75 -10.00 9.22 -2.20
CA VAL A 75 -11.28 9.19 -1.49
C VAL A 75 -11.45 7.86 -0.75
N VAL A 76 -12.02 7.91 0.46
CA VAL A 76 -12.35 6.73 1.26
C VAL A 76 -13.86 6.52 1.24
N ASN A 77 -14.29 5.31 0.91
CA ASN A 77 -15.69 4.93 0.98
C ASN A 77 -15.85 3.66 1.81
N ALA A 78 -16.66 3.73 2.85
CA ALA A 78 -16.98 2.57 3.67
C ALA A 78 -18.10 1.73 3.05
N ILE A 79 -18.01 0.42 3.29
CA ILE A 79 -19.07 -0.56 3.11
C ILE A 79 -19.20 -1.26 4.46
N GLN A 80 -20.43 -1.46 4.91
CA GLN A 80 -20.73 -2.19 6.13
C GLN A 80 -21.71 -3.30 5.80
N GLU A 81 -21.40 -4.52 6.26
CA GLU A 81 -22.29 -5.67 6.16
C GLU A 81 -22.15 -6.48 7.46
N ASN A 82 -23.19 -6.45 8.29
CA ASN A 82 -23.16 -6.95 9.67
C ASN A 82 -21.99 -6.31 10.47
N ASP A 83 -21.18 -7.14 11.14
CA ASP A 83 -19.99 -6.70 11.89
C ASP A 83 -18.72 -6.57 11.03
N THR A 84 -18.85 -6.66 9.70
CA THR A 84 -17.73 -6.50 8.76
C THR A 84 -17.76 -5.10 8.14
N HIS A 85 -16.59 -4.44 8.15
CA HIS A 85 -16.39 -3.16 7.49
C HIS A 85 -15.33 -3.29 6.40
N VAL A 86 -15.54 -2.60 5.29
CA VAL A 86 -14.55 -2.45 4.23
C VAL A 86 -14.38 -0.96 3.93
N LEU A 87 -13.16 -0.45 4.02
CA LEU A 87 -12.81 0.87 3.53
C LEU A 87 -12.17 0.73 2.16
N VAL A 88 -12.83 1.25 1.13
CA VAL A 88 -12.33 1.27 -0.24
C VAL A 88 -11.58 2.57 -0.47
N LEU A 89 -10.27 2.47 -0.68
CA LEU A 89 -9.40 3.56 -1.07
C LEU A 89 -9.37 3.66 -2.58
N SER A 90 -9.61 4.83 -3.12
CA SER A 90 -9.81 5.00 -4.56
C SER A 90 -9.51 6.42 -5.00
N THR A 91 -9.21 6.61 -6.29
CA THR A 91 -9.06 7.95 -6.90
C THR A 91 -9.92 8.06 -8.15
N TYR A 92 -10.30 9.30 -8.49
CA TYR A 92 -10.93 9.62 -9.76
C TYR A 92 -9.84 9.86 -10.82
N LEU A 93 -9.92 9.17 -11.96
CA LEU A 93 -9.01 9.42 -13.08
C LEU A 93 -9.54 10.53 -14.00
N ASN A 94 -10.86 10.71 -14.01
CA ASN A 94 -11.57 11.79 -14.69
C ASN A 94 -12.99 11.92 -14.08
N GLU A 95 -13.86 12.69 -14.71
CA GLU A 95 -15.23 12.94 -14.25
C GLU A 95 -16.10 11.68 -14.15
N THR A 96 -15.79 10.63 -14.90
CA THR A 96 -16.64 9.44 -15.04
C THR A 96 -15.95 8.14 -14.63
N GLU A 97 -14.62 8.13 -14.56
CA GLU A 97 -13.83 6.95 -14.23
C GLU A 97 -13.16 7.06 -12.87
N LYS A 98 -13.20 5.93 -12.15
CA LYS A 98 -12.68 5.78 -10.80
C LYS A 98 -11.84 4.49 -10.73
N GLN A 99 -10.68 4.57 -10.10
CA GLN A 99 -9.78 3.44 -9.86
C GLN A 99 -9.72 3.14 -8.36
N ASP A 100 -9.96 1.88 -8.00
CA ASP A 100 -9.70 1.39 -6.64
C ASP A 100 -8.18 1.14 -6.48
N ILE A 101 -7.64 1.56 -5.33
CA ILE A 101 -6.21 1.49 -5.00
C ILE A 101 -5.95 0.32 -4.06
N ALA A 102 -6.72 0.26 -2.98
CA ALA A 102 -6.61 -0.77 -1.95
C ALA A 102 -7.90 -0.83 -1.14
N THR A 103 -8.08 -1.91 -0.39
CA THR A 103 -9.17 -2.06 0.56
C THR A 103 -8.65 -2.41 1.93
N ILE A 104 -9.19 -1.77 2.97
CA ILE A 104 -8.97 -2.15 4.37
C ILE A 104 -10.19 -2.93 4.81
N GLY A 105 -10.05 -4.23 5.02
CA GLY A 105 -11.08 -5.07 5.62
C GLY A 105 -10.92 -5.13 7.13
N ILE A 106 -12.01 -4.96 7.86
CA ILE A 106 -12.08 -5.10 9.32
C ILE A 106 -13.19 -6.10 9.66
N GLU A 107 -12.83 -7.13 10.43
CA GLU A 107 -13.75 -8.16 10.91
C GLU A 107 -13.68 -8.25 12.42
N LYS A 108 -14.85 -8.11 13.08
CA LYS A 108 -14.98 -8.37 14.51
C LYS A 108 -14.94 -9.89 14.75
N THR A 109 -14.03 -10.34 15.60
CA THR A 109 -13.83 -11.76 15.93
C THR A 109 -14.31 -12.12 17.34
N GLY A 110 -14.59 -11.13 18.18
CA GLY A 110 -15.06 -11.31 19.56
C GLY A 110 -15.61 -10.03 20.16
N ASN A 111 -15.93 -10.02 21.46
CA ASN A 111 -16.55 -8.85 22.12
C ASN A 111 -15.67 -7.60 22.08
N GLU A 112 -14.36 -7.76 22.20
CA GLU A 112 -13.36 -6.69 22.13
C GLU A 112 -12.18 -7.09 21.24
N GLU A 113 -12.49 -7.84 20.19
CA GLU A 113 -11.49 -8.38 19.27
C GLU A 113 -11.89 -8.11 17.84
N ALA A 114 -10.95 -7.55 17.08
CA ALA A 114 -11.08 -7.40 15.65
C ALA A 114 -9.73 -7.64 14.97
N LEU A 115 -9.83 -8.17 13.75
CA LEU A 115 -8.70 -8.32 12.83
C LEU A 115 -8.87 -7.36 11.67
N LEU A 116 -7.74 -6.94 11.12
CA LEU A 116 -7.69 -6.02 10.00
C LEU A 116 -6.58 -6.42 9.03
N GLN A 117 -6.89 -6.31 7.74
CA GLN A 117 -5.92 -6.43 6.66
C GLN A 117 -6.17 -5.35 5.62
N ILE A 118 -5.10 -4.85 5.02
CA ILE A 118 -5.17 -4.04 3.80
C ILE A 118 -4.72 -4.87 2.61
N GLU A 119 -5.49 -4.83 1.53
CA GLU A 119 -5.21 -5.54 0.29
C GLU A 119 -5.12 -4.54 -0.87
N GLY A 120 -3.99 -4.57 -1.57
CA GLY A 120 -3.77 -3.76 -2.77
C GLY A 120 -4.61 -4.26 -3.94
N ASP A 121 -5.15 -3.33 -4.72
CA ASP A 121 -5.94 -3.67 -5.90
C ASP A 121 -5.09 -4.37 -6.98
N GLU A 122 -5.54 -5.51 -7.50
CA GLU A 122 -4.79 -6.32 -8.47
C GLU A 122 -4.57 -5.63 -9.85
N ASP A 123 -5.18 -4.47 -10.09
CA ASP A 123 -4.88 -3.64 -11.26
C ASP A 123 -3.63 -2.75 -11.04
N LEU A 124 -3.26 -2.50 -9.77
CA LEU A 124 -2.12 -1.68 -9.36
C LEU A 124 -1.04 -2.45 -8.58
N TYR A 125 -1.38 -3.61 -8.02
CA TYR A 125 -0.50 -4.44 -7.19
C TYR A 125 -0.42 -5.86 -7.73
N ALA A 126 0.62 -6.59 -7.33
CA ALA A 126 0.69 -8.01 -7.62
C ALA A 126 -0.48 -8.72 -6.92
N ALA A 127 -0.97 -9.81 -7.49
CA ALA A 127 -2.07 -10.55 -6.89
C ALA A 127 -1.74 -10.98 -5.45
N ASN A 128 -2.71 -10.89 -4.55
CA ASN A 128 -2.56 -11.18 -3.12
C ASN A 128 -1.51 -10.31 -2.39
N THR A 129 -1.32 -9.06 -2.83
CA THR A 129 -0.50 -8.10 -2.09
C THR A 129 -1.26 -7.59 -0.85
N ILE A 130 -1.07 -8.28 0.28
CA ILE A 130 -1.78 -8.02 1.55
C ILE A 130 -0.77 -7.57 2.62
N ALA A 131 -1.15 -6.60 3.44
CA ALA A 131 -0.40 -6.20 4.65
C ALA A 131 -1.29 -6.24 5.90
N GLU A 132 -0.67 -6.55 7.04
CA GLU A 132 -1.34 -6.64 8.33
C GLU A 132 -0.46 -6.10 9.48
N PRO A 133 -1.05 -5.59 10.57
CA PRO A 133 -0.29 -5.20 11.75
C PRO A 133 0.27 -6.43 12.48
N ILE A 134 1.52 -6.34 12.91
CA ILE A 134 2.19 -7.36 13.73
C ILE A 134 2.70 -6.74 15.03
N ASP A 135 2.71 -7.57 16.07
CA ASP A 135 3.47 -7.31 17.29
C ASP A 135 4.55 -8.37 17.46
N ILE A 136 5.56 -8.04 18.26
CA ILE A 136 6.69 -8.92 18.53
C ILE A 136 6.60 -9.37 19.98
N GLU A 137 6.31 -10.65 20.19
CA GLU A 137 6.25 -11.25 21.52
C GLU A 137 7.48 -12.11 21.80
N GLU A 138 8.02 -12.03 23.02
CA GLU A 138 9.06 -12.93 23.51
C GLU A 138 8.41 -14.11 24.24
N LYS A 139 8.60 -15.32 23.71
CA LYS A 139 8.13 -16.57 24.32
C LYS A 139 9.32 -17.32 24.91
N ALA A 140 9.25 -17.57 26.22
CA ALA A 140 10.21 -18.42 26.91
C ALA A 140 9.85 -19.90 26.67
N THR A 141 10.61 -20.59 25.82
CA THR A 141 10.49 -22.03 25.60
C THR A 141 11.42 -22.78 26.55
N LYS A 142 10.89 -23.78 27.27
CA LYS A 142 11.72 -24.73 28.02
C LYS A 142 12.19 -25.81 27.06
N THR A 143 13.50 -25.95 26.91
CA THR A 143 14.07 -27.14 26.26
C THR A 143 14.17 -28.25 27.31
N GLY A 144 13.77 -29.49 27.00
CA GLY A 144 14.04 -30.67 27.85
C GLY A 144 13.23 -30.86 29.15
N HIS A 145 13.54 -31.92 29.90
CA HIS A 145 13.00 -32.24 31.22
C HIS A 145 14.12 -32.08 32.27
N GLY A 146 13.85 -31.41 33.40
CA GLY A 146 14.84 -31.10 34.45
C GLY A 146 15.12 -29.59 34.59
N PRO A 147 16.13 -29.18 35.39
CA PRO A 147 16.51 -27.78 35.55
C PRO A 147 17.25 -27.28 34.30
N ASN A 148 16.52 -27.04 33.21
CA ASN A 148 17.08 -26.51 31.97
C ASN A 148 16.91 -24.99 31.89
N SER A 149 17.82 -24.34 31.16
CA SER A 149 17.76 -22.90 30.87
C SER A 149 16.56 -22.58 29.97
N PHE A 150 15.92 -21.44 30.23
CA PHE A 150 14.90 -20.89 29.33
C PHE A 150 15.56 -20.38 28.05
N ASN A 151 15.01 -20.75 26.89
CA ASN A 151 15.33 -20.10 25.63
C ASN A 151 14.28 -19.03 25.36
N ILE A 152 14.69 -17.83 24.93
CA ILE A 152 13.78 -16.74 24.61
C ILE A 152 13.67 -16.68 23.08
N GLU A 153 12.51 -17.04 22.57
CA GLU A 153 12.19 -16.98 21.14
C GLU A 153 11.27 -15.81 20.86
N THR A 154 11.64 -15.02 19.85
CA THR A 154 10.85 -13.87 19.42
C THR A 154 9.91 -14.29 18.29
N VAL A 155 8.59 -14.16 18.50
CA VAL A 155 7.56 -14.57 17.54
C VAL A 155 6.69 -13.38 17.14
N ALA A 156 6.43 -13.22 15.85
CA ALA A 156 5.50 -12.22 15.35
C ALA A 156 4.05 -12.71 15.52
N VAL A 157 3.21 -11.91 16.17
CA VAL A 157 1.80 -12.21 16.44
C VAL A 157 0.91 -11.15 15.78
N VAL A 158 -0.28 -11.57 15.34
CA VAL A 158 -1.26 -10.65 14.74
C VAL A 158 -1.86 -9.77 15.83
N VAL A 159 -1.94 -8.46 15.57
CA VAL A 159 -2.43 -7.48 16.54
C VAL A 159 -3.95 -7.48 16.60
N ASN A 160 -4.52 -7.54 17.80
CA ASN A 160 -5.92 -7.16 18.01
C ASN A 160 -6.08 -5.65 17.79
N VAL A 161 -6.80 -5.26 16.74
CA VAL A 161 -6.95 -3.85 16.35
C VAL A 161 -8.14 -3.16 17.02
N TRP A 162 -8.91 -3.86 17.86
CA TRP A 162 -10.14 -3.34 18.46
C TRP A 162 -9.98 -1.99 19.14
N PHE A 163 -8.86 -1.76 19.83
CA PHE A 163 -8.61 -0.53 20.58
C PHE A 163 -8.08 0.63 19.73
N TRP A 164 -7.93 0.48 18.42
CA TRP A 164 -7.59 1.60 17.56
C TRP A 164 -8.76 2.59 17.49
N PRO A 165 -8.55 3.90 17.64
CA PRO A 165 -9.63 4.89 17.65
C PRO A 165 -10.56 4.79 16.43
N SER A 166 -9.98 4.66 15.24
CA SER A 166 -10.70 4.46 13.98
C SER A 166 -11.53 3.18 13.92
N VAL A 167 -11.03 2.07 14.49
CA VAL A 167 -11.76 0.80 14.57
C VAL A 167 -12.91 0.93 15.55
N ARG A 168 -12.67 1.46 16.76
CA ARG A 168 -13.74 1.71 17.73
C ARG A 168 -14.82 2.60 17.15
N TYR A 169 -14.44 3.64 16.41
CA TYR A 169 -15.37 4.56 15.74
C TYR A 169 -16.35 3.81 14.83
N LEU A 170 -15.88 2.86 14.02
CA LEU A 170 -16.71 2.04 13.11
C LEU A 170 -17.76 1.20 13.86
N TYR A 171 -17.46 0.77 15.08
CA TYR A 171 -18.35 -0.06 15.90
C TYR A 171 -19.17 0.73 16.94
N THR A 172 -19.16 2.07 16.87
CA THR A 172 -20.02 2.88 17.75
C THR A 172 -21.49 2.77 17.35
N PRO A 173 -22.45 2.76 18.30
CA PRO A 173 -23.88 2.65 17.99
C PRO A 173 -24.43 3.74 17.05
N GLY A 174 -23.79 4.92 17.02
CA GLY A 174 -24.17 6.05 16.17
C GLY A 174 -23.36 6.18 14.88
N TYR A 175 -22.52 5.19 14.55
CA TYR A 175 -21.72 5.24 13.33
C TYR A 175 -22.62 5.23 12.09
N VAL A 176 -22.34 6.15 11.16
CA VAL A 176 -22.96 6.20 9.84
C VAL A 176 -21.89 5.87 8.81
N VAL A 177 -22.21 4.97 7.88
CA VAL A 177 -21.31 4.52 6.82
C VAL A 177 -20.69 5.72 6.09
N TRP A 178 -19.39 5.91 6.27
CA TRP A 178 -18.67 7.03 5.66
C TRP A 178 -18.69 6.95 4.13
N LYS A 179 -19.08 8.05 3.49
CA LYS A 179 -18.93 8.28 2.06
C LYS A 179 -18.22 9.60 1.87
N SER A 180 -17.03 9.57 1.28
CA SER A 180 -16.29 10.79 0.96
C SER A 180 -17.20 11.76 0.18
N PRO A 181 -17.24 13.05 0.57
CA PRO A 181 -17.98 14.07 -0.17
C PRO A 181 -17.22 14.53 -1.44
N TYR A 182 -15.93 14.20 -1.57
CA TYR A 182 -15.07 14.73 -2.62
C TYR A 182 -15.19 13.94 -3.93
N ARG A 183 -15.03 14.66 -5.03
CA ARG A 183 -15.18 14.14 -6.41
C ARG A 183 -14.09 14.73 -7.29
N TRP A 184 -14.03 14.29 -8.55
CA TRP A 184 -13.19 14.91 -9.55
C TRP A 184 -13.34 16.44 -9.54
N ARG A 185 -12.23 17.16 -9.33
CA ARG A 185 -12.17 18.64 -9.23
C ARG A 185 -13.02 19.27 -8.12
N VAL A 186 -13.54 18.48 -7.19
CA VAL A 186 -14.28 18.95 -6.00
C VAL A 186 -13.54 18.41 -4.78
N TYR A 187 -12.55 19.19 -4.34
CA TYR A 187 -11.61 18.80 -3.29
C TYR A 187 -11.82 19.64 -2.01
N PRO A 188 -11.35 19.16 -0.86
CA PRO A 188 -11.36 19.96 0.36
C PRO A 188 -10.55 21.25 0.21
N LYS A 189 -10.98 22.33 0.89
CA LYS A 189 -10.25 23.61 0.89
C LYS A 189 -8.84 23.52 1.46
N TRP A 190 -8.60 22.57 2.37
CA TRP A 190 -7.28 22.35 2.99
C TRP A 190 -6.33 21.56 2.11
N TRP A 191 -6.84 20.88 1.08
CA TRP A 191 -6.04 20.04 0.20
C TRP A 191 -5.49 20.84 -0.97
N LYS A 192 -4.23 20.57 -1.31
CA LYS A 192 -3.58 21.06 -2.51
C LYS A 192 -2.72 19.93 -3.08
N PRO A 193 -2.76 19.67 -4.39
CA PRO A 193 -1.89 18.69 -4.99
C PRO A 193 -0.42 19.13 -4.87
N TRP A 194 0.47 18.14 -4.79
CA TRP A 194 1.92 18.31 -4.88
C TRP A 194 2.48 17.45 -6.00
N LYS A 195 3.75 17.66 -6.34
CA LYS A 195 4.42 16.87 -7.37
C LYS A 195 4.86 15.51 -6.80
N PRO A 196 4.68 14.41 -7.55
CA PRO A 196 5.22 13.13 -7.15
C PRO A 196 6.74 13.19 -6.88
N TYR A 197 7.14 12.58 -5.78
CA TYR A 197 8.54 12.33 -5.46
C TYR A 197 9.13 11.30 -6.43
N ARG A 198 10.47 11.34 -6.59
CA ARG A 198 11.18 10.22 -7.21
C ARG A 198 10.89 8.95 -6.41
N HIS A 199 10.56 7.86 -7.10
CA HIS A 199 10.19 6.58 -6.48
C HIS A 199 11.15 6.13 -5.36
N THR A 200 12.46 6.27 -5.56
CA THR A 200 13.47 5.91 -4.54
C THR A 200 13.35 6.72 -3.24
N VAL A 201 13.00 8.01 -3.36
CA VAL A 201 12.80 8.90 -2.20
C VAL A 201 11.52 8.51 -1.47
N PHE A 202 10.44 8.29 -2.22
CA PHE A 202 9.17 7.83 -1.66
C PHE A 202 9.31 6.49 -0.94
N TYR A 203 9.95 5.51 -1.59
CA TYR A 203 10.21 4.19 -1.02
C TYR A 203 10.98 4.29 0.29
N THR A 204 12.02 5.13 0.35
CA THR A 204 12.80 5.35 1.57
C THR A 204 11.94 5.92 2.70
N LYS A 205 11.11 6.92 2.40
CA LYS A 205 10.22 7.56 3.39
C LYS A 205 9.18 6.59 3.97
N THR A 206 8.77 5.57 3.23
CA THR A 206 7.77 4.59 3.68
C THR A 206 8.36 3.39 4.42
N THR A 207 9.68 3.20 4.36
CA THR A 207 10.36 2.07 5.02
C THR A 207 10.08 1.92 6.53
N PRO A 208 9.97 2.99 7.35
CA PRO A 208 9.76 2.83 8.79
C PRO A 208 8.46 2.11 9.15
N HIS A 209 7.43 2.21 8.29
CA HIS A 209 6.14 1.54 8.54
C HIS A 209 6.24 0.01 8.45
N ARG A 210 7.22 -0.52 7.72
CA ARG A 210 7.36 -1.97 7.48
C ARG A 210 7.84 -2.75 8.71
N VAL A 211 8.25 -2.04 9.77
CA VAL A 211 8.61 -2.64 11.05
C VAL A 211 7.38 -3.14 11.80
N TYR A 212 6.27 -2.39 11.74
CA TYR A 212 5.04 -2.69 12.49
C TYR A 212 3.94 -3.33 11.64
N TYR A 213 4.07 -3.23 10.32
CA TYR A 213 3.10 -3.74 9.37
C TYR A 213 3.85 -4.58 8.34
N THR A 214 3.51 -5.86 8.25
CA THR A 214 4.22 -6.78 7.37
C THR A 214 3.33 -7.26 6.24
N ARG A 215 3.97 -7.64 5.13
CA ARG A 215 3.29 -8.30 4.02
C ARG A 215 3.03 -9.75 4.38
N THR A 216 1.84 -10.24 4.07
CA THR A 216 1.44 -11.62 4.32
C THR A 216 0.79 -12.21 3.07
N PRO A 217 1.08 -13.48 2.71
CA PRO A 217 0.33 -14.16 1.66
C PRO A 217 -1.04 -14.65 2.16
N THR A 218 -1.26 -14.67 3.48
CA THR A 218 -2.44 -15.26 4.09
C THR A 218 -3.54 -14.22 4.27
N ARG A 219 -4.70 -14.47 3.65
CA ARG A 219 -5.91 -13.67 3.87
C ARG A 219 -6.66 -14.17 5.10
N ARG A 220 -6.75 -13.33 6.13
CA ARG A 220 -7.46 -13.59 7.39
C ARG A 220 -8.86 -12.98 7.38
N VAL A 221 -8.99 -11.81 6.77
CA VAL A 221 -10.24 -11.05 6.69
C VAL A 221 -11.00 -11.48 5.42
N VAL A 222 -11.68 -12.62 5.50
CA VAL A 222 -12.28 -13.32 4.35
C VAL A 222 -13.66 -12.77 3.96
N VAL A 223 -14.47 -12.41 4.94
CA VAL A 223 -15.80 -11.82 4.74
C VAL A 223 -15.68 -10.46 4.07
N ALA A 224 -14.74 -9.61 4.49
CA ALA A 224 -14.51 -8.30 3.87
C ALA A 224 -14.26 -8.41 2.36
N ARG A 225 -13.44 -9.38 1.92
CA ARG A 225 -13.18 -9.60 0.50
C ARG A 225 -14.46 -10.00 -0.25
N LYS A 226 -15.29 -10.87 0.34
CA LYS A 226 -16.58 -11.27 -0.25
C LYS A 226 -17.53 -10.09 -0.39
N VAL A 227 -17.60 -9.24 0.63
CA VAL A 227 -18.41 -8.00 0.64
C VAL A 227 -17.90 -7.02 -0.42
N TYR A 228 -16.57 -6.88 -0.56
CA TYR A 228 -15.97 -5.94 -1.50
C TYR A 228 -16.08 -6.36 -2.97
N THR A 229 -15.78 -7.63 -3.28
CA THR A 229 -15.61 -8.14 -4.66
C THR A 229 -16.72 -7.71 -5.64
N PRO A 230 -18.02 -7.80 -5.32
CA PRO A 230 -19.08 -7.38 -6.26
C PRO A 230 -19.19 -5.86 -6.47
N ARG A 231 -18.50 -5.05 -5.65
CA ARG A 231 -18.56 -3.58 -5.61
C ARG A 231 -17.26 -2.92 -6.11
N ARG A 232 -16.27 -3.72 -6.54
CA ARG A 232 -14.98 -3.25 -7.04
C ARG A 232 -15.12 -2.39 -8.30
N SER A 233 -14.50 -1.21 -8.28
CA SER A 233 -14.37 -0.37 -9.48
C SER A 233 -13.12 -0.75 -10.27
N ARG A 234 -13.19 -0.69 -11.60
CA ARG A 234 -12.05 -0.90 -12.50
C ARG A 234 -12.05 0.18 -13.56
N SER A 235 -10.89 0.74 -13.88
CA SER A 235 -10.75 1.74 -14.93
C SER A 235 -9.53 1.46 -15.80
N THR A 236 -9.39 2.25 -16.88
CA THR A 236 -8.22 2.19 -17.75
C THR A 236 -7.07 2.92 -17.06
N VAL A 237 -6.06 2.19 -16.57
CA VAL A 237 -4.91 2.81 -15.90
C VAL A 237 -3.82 3.08 -16.92
N VAL A 238 -3.31 4.32 -16.93
CA VAL A 238 -2.18 4.73 -17.78
C VAL A 238 -0.92 4.81 -16.92
N VAL A 239 0.01 3.91 -17.15
CA VAL A 239 1.27 3.84 -16.41
C VAL A 239 2.38 4.53 -17.21
N HIS A 240 2.94 5.61 -16.65
CA HIS A 240 4.06 6.32 -17.24
C HIS A 240 5.38 5.79 -16.67
N THR A 241 6.21 5.18 -17.52
CA THR A 241 7.54 4.68 -17.12
C THR A 241 8.65 5.46 -17.81
N ARG A 242 9.89 5.33 -17.31
CA ARG A 242 11.08 5.92 -17.98
C ARG A 242 11.26 5.44 -19.42
N ARG A 243 10.77 4.25 -19.76
CA ARG A 243 10.91 3.60 -21.08
C ARG A 243 9.73 3.90 -22.02
N GLY A 244 8.62 4.43 -21.52
CA GLY A 244 7.42 4.71 -22.31
C GLY A 244 6.12 4.70 -21.50
N THR A 245 5.00 4.96 -22.16
CA THR A 245 3.66 4.92 -21.58
C THR A 245 3.03 3.55 -21.83
N THR A 246 2.50 2.91 -20.80
CA THR A 246 1.74 1.67 -20.87
C THR A 246 0.29 1.95 -20.50
N VAL A 247 -0.61 1.91 -21.47
CA VAL A 247 -2.05 2.01 -21.21
C VAL A 247 -2.59 0.60 -20.97
N VAL A 248 -3.19 0.37 -19.81
CA VAL A 248 -3.84 -0.89 -19.45
C VAL A 248 -5.35 -0.68 -19.47
N HIS A 249 -5.99 -1.06 -20.57
CA HIS A 249 -7.44 -1.03 -20.70
C HIS A 249 -8.04 -2.32 -20.14
N LYS A 250 -8.86 -2.22 -19.09
CA LYS A 250 -9.65 -3.35 -18.58
C LYS A 250 -11.14 -3.09 -18.85
N ASN A 251 -11.75 -3.92 -19.69
CA ASN A 251 -13.19 -3.83 -19.90
C ASN A 251 -13.97 -4.43 -18.73
N LYS A 252 -15.29 -4.18 -18.67
CA LYS A 252 -16.19 -4.73 -17.62
C LYS A 252 -16.20 -6.27 -17.55
N ARG A 253 -15.71 -6.97 -18.59
CA ARG A 253 -15.61 -8.44 -18.66
C ARG A 253 -14.22 -8.97 -18.25
N GLY A 254 -13.33 -8.12 -17.75
CA GLY A 254 -11.99 -8.50 -17.30
C GLY A 254 -10.94 -8.69 -18.41
N LYS A 255 -11.28 -8.44 -19.67
CA LYS A 255 -10.31 -8.49 -20.77
C LYS A 255 -9.35 -7.31 -20.63
N THR A 256 -8.07 -7.60 -20.56
CA THR A 256 -7.00 -6.61 -20.43
C THR A 256 -6.32 -6.39 -21.78
N THR A 257 -6.26 -5.14 -22.24
CA THR A 257 -5.51 -4.72 -23.42
C THR A 257 -4.37 -3.82 -22.98
N VAL A 258 -3.13 -4.21 -23.29
CA VAL A 258 -1.94 -3.44 -22.92
C VAL A 258 -1.37 -2.78 -24.16
N VAL A 259 -1.37 -1.44 -24.20
CA VAL A 259 -0.77 -0.65 -25.29
C VAL A 259 0.52 -0.02 -24.76
N ARG A 260 1.66 -0.40 -25.31
CA ARG A 260 2.97 0.14 -24.94
C ARG A 260 3.46 1.12 -26.00
N THR A 261 3.67 2.38 -25.61
CA THR A 261 4.25 3.41 -26.45
C THR A 261 5.66 3.74 -25.95
N LYS A 262 6.69 3.41 -26.74
CA LYS A 262 8.09 3.73 -26.40
C LYS A 262 8.31 5.25 -26.43
N LYS A 263 9.03 5.79 -25.44
CA LYS A 263 9.47 7.19 -25.48
C LYS A 263 10.47 7.36 -26.63
N ARG A 264 10.13 8.13 -27.66
CA ARG A 264 11.09 8.47 -28.73
C ARG A 264 12.27 9.20 -28.11
N ALA A 265 13.48 8.70 -28.34
CA ALA A 265 14.69 9.42 -27.97
C ALA A 265 14.67 10.78 -28.68
N ARG A 266 14.71 11.88 -27.91
CA ARG A 266 14.97 13.20 -28.48
C ARG A 266 16.40 13.15 -29.04
N ARG A 267 16.52 13.28 -30.36
CA ARG A 267 17.78 13.57 -31.04
C ARG A 267 18.15 15.03 -30.81
#